data_AF-A0A9D9RR55-F1
#
_entry.id   AF-A0A9D9RR55-F1
#
_cell.length_a   1.000
_cell.length_b   1.000
_cell.length_c   1.000
_cell.angle_alpha   90.00
_cell.angle_beta   90.00
_cell.angle_gamma   90.00
#
_symmetry.space_group_name_H-M   'P 1'
#
loop_
_entity.id
_entity.type
_entity.pdbx_description
1 polymer ?
#
loop_
_entity_poly.entity_id
_entity_poly.type
_entity_poly.pdbx_seq_one_letter_code
_entity_poly.pdbx_strand_id
1 'polypeptide(L)'
;TTLSPDGRDRPPHLRSFRDGWRHLRFLLIYSPTWLFLYPGLALFALGGIISTILFLGPIQIGYRLIDFHSFIVTGTAMILAINMISFAVITRVYAYYSGLLPTQPEFFPLFKFFNLEKGLGLGFLLFMIGLATVVSATILSPDFNAIGFDKSIRWVFGGSLAMIIGGQTILTSFVLSTLGINLSAQHR
;
A
#
# COMPACT_ATOMS: atom_id res chain seq x y z
N THR A 1 -0.81 0.23 41.01
CA THR A 1 -0.78 -1.19 41.42
C THR A 1 0.62 -1.50 41.89
N THR A 2 0.77 -1.95 43.13
CA THR A 2 2.06 -2.37 43.71
C THR A 2 2.47 -3.70 43.09
N LEU A 3 3.54 -3.72 42.30
CA LEU A 3 4.08 -4.94 41.69
C LEU A 3 4.83 -5.74 42.77
N SER A 4 4.50 -7.01 42.93
CA SER A 4 5.19 -7.95 43.82
C SER A 4 6.30 -8.70 43.08
N PRO A 5 7.40 -9.06 43.77
CA PRO A 5 8.49 -9.84 43.18
C PRO A 5 8.00 -11.22 42.71
N ASP A 6 8.38 -11.62 41.50
CA ASP A 6 8.10 -12.97 40.98
C ASP A 6 8.93 -13.99 41.79
N GLY A 7 8.27 -14.91 42.49
CA GLY A 7 8.87 -15.86 43.43
C GLY A 7 9.54 -17.08 42.76
N ARG A 8 10.19 -16.88 41.61
CA ARG A 8 10.81 -17.95 40.83
C ARG A 8 12.33 -18.00 41.06
N ASP A 9 12.82 -19.14 41.54
CA ASP A 9 14.26 -19.40 41.79
C ASP A 9 15.11 -19.75 40.56
N ARG A 10 14.57 -19.60 39.34
CA ARG A 10 15.26 -20.02 38.10
C ARG A 10 15.24 -18.93 37.03
N PRO A 11 16.32 -18.80 36.24
CA PRO A 11 16.38 -17.83 35.16
C PRO A 11 15.28 -18.10 34.12
N PRO A 12 14.78 -17.06 33.44
CA PRO A 12 13.75 -17.20 32.41
C PRO A 12 14.23 -18.17 31.32
N HIS A 13 13.49 -19.27 31.13
CA HIS A 13 13.77 -20.26 30.09
C HIS A 13 13.17 -19.86 28.73
N LEU A 14 12.36 -18.81 28.69
CA LEU A 14 11.74 -18.28 27.48
C LEU A 14 12.71 -17.34 26.75
N ARG A 15 12.90 -17.58 25.45
CA ARG A 15 13.65 -16.68 24.60
C ARG A 15 12.69 -15.62 24.09
N SER A 16 12.46 -14.58 24.90
CA SER A 16 11.44 -13.53 24.71
C SER A 16 11.34 -13.02 23.26
N PHE A 17 12.46 -12.73 22.61
CA PHE A 17 12.49 -12.29 21.21
C PHE A 17 12.10 -13.38 20.20
N ARG A 18 12.64 -14.59 20.33
CA ARG A 18 12.37 -15.69 19.39
C ARG A 18 10.92 -16.18 19.51
N ASP A 19 10.43 -16.30 20.74
CA ASP A 19 9.07 -16.72 21.02
C ASP A 19 8.06 -15.61 20.68
N GLY A 20 8.39 -14.35 20.97
CA GLY A 20 7.62 -13.19 20.56
C GLY A 20 7.48 -13.07 19.04
N TRP A 21 8.56 -13.30 18.28
CA TRP A 21 8.49 -13.33 16.81
C TRP A 21 7.65 -14.48 16.27
N ARG A 22 7.73 -15.68 16.86
CA ARG A 22 6.89 -16.82 16.45
C ARG A 22 5.41 -16.53 16.68
N HIS A 23 5.07 -15.90 17.81
CA HIS A 23 3.71 -15.53 18.14
C HIS A 23 3.21 -14.34 17.30
N LEU A 24 4.04 -13.32 17.09
CA LEU A 24 3.74 -12.23 16.17
C LEU A 24 3.46 -12.78 14.78
N ARG A 25 4.34 -13.62 14.22
CA ARG A 25 4.14 -14.27 12.93
C ARG A 25 2.78 -14.98 12.85
N PHE A 26 2.40 -15.69 13.91
CA PHE A 26 1.07 -16.31 13.99
C PHE A 26 -0.03 -15.25 13.95
N LEU A 27 0.06 -14.19 14.76
CA LEU A 27 -0.90 -13.09 14.74
C LEU A 27 -0.94 -12.38 13.37
N LEU A 28 0.17 -12.24 12.65
CA LEU A 28 0.21 -11.62 11.33
C LEU A 28 -0.46 -12.50 10.27
N ILE A 29 -0.28 -13.82 10.39
CA ILE A 29 -0.94 -14.80 9.52
C ILE A 29 -2.46 -14.81 9.78
N TYR A 30 -2.89 -14.65 11.04
CA TYR A 30 -4.30 -14.75 11.43
C TYR A 30 -5.04 -13.40 11.53
N SER A 31 -4.35 -12.25 11.53
CA SER A 31 -4.95 -10.90 11.59
C SER A 31 -4.36 -9.92 10.55
N PRO A 32 -4.44 -10.24 9.24
CA PRO A 32 -3.92 -9.38 8.18
C PRO A 32 -4.66 -8.02 8.06
N THR A 33 -5.89 -7.90 8.58
CA THR A 33 -6.67 -6.64 8.52
C THR A 33 -6.08 -5.55 9.39
N TRP A 34 -5.79 -5.85 10.67
CA TRP A 34 -5.29 -4.85 11.62
C TRP A 34 -3.83 -4.51 11.41
N LEU A 35 -3.03 -5.44 10.88
CA LEU A 35 -1.62 -5.18 10.64
C LEU A 35 -1.35 -4.49 9.29
N PHE A 36 -2.01 -4.94 8.22
CA PHE A 36 -1.67 -4.50 6.86
C PHE A 36 -2.75 -3.62 6.24
N LEU A 37 -4.03 -4.00 6.36
CA LEU A 37 -5.11 -3.29 5.67
C LEU A 37 -5.37 -1.90 6.25
N TYR A 38 -5.71 -1.79 7.53
CA TYR A 38 -6.04 -0.49 8.14
C TYR A 38 -4.83 0.47 8.19
N PRO A 39 -3.62 0.04 8.58
CA PRO A 39 -2.44 0.90 8.52
C PRO A 39 -2.09 1.27 7.07
N GLY A 40 -2.23 0.34 6.13
CA GLY A 40 -2.07 0.61 4.71
C GLY A 40 -3.05 1.65 4.19
N LEU A 41 -4.33 1.55 4.51
CA LEU A 41 -5.36 2.52 4.13
C LEU A 41 -5.08 3.91 4.72
N ALA A 42 -4.73 3.98 6.00
CA ALA A 42 -4.37 5.25 6.65
C ALA A 42 -3.14 5.88 5.99
N LEU A 43 -2.10 5.08 5.73
CA LEU A 43 -0.87 5.53 5.09
C LEU A 43 -1.11 5.96 3.63
N PHE A 44 -1.95 5.25 2.89
CA PHE A 44 -2.33 5.60 1.51
C PHE A 44 -3.10 6.92 1.47
N ALA A 45 -4.06 7.11 2.39
CA ALA A 45 -4.85 8.33 2.47
C ALA A 45 -3.99 9.54 2.86
N LEU A 46 -3.23 9.45 3.95
CA LEU A 46 -2.37 10.54 4.42
C LEU A 46 -1.24 10.83 3.41
N GLY A 47 -0.57 9.79 2.93
CA GLY A 47 0.46 9.88 1.91
C GLY A 47 -0.09 10.50 0.62
N GLY A 48 -1.29 10.10 0.19
CA GLY A 48 -1.98 10.64 -0.98
C GLY A 48 -2.34 12.11 -0.86
N ILE A 49 -2.92 12.52 0.26
CA ILE A 49 -3.25 13.92 0.52
C ILE A 49 -1.99 14.78 0.49
N ILE A 50 -0.96 14.40 1.25
CA ILE A 50 0.27 15.20 1.33
C ILE A 50 1.01 15.20 -0.01
N SER A 51 1.11 14.04 -0.67
CA SER A 51 1.72 13.93 -2.00
C SER A 51 1.01 14.79 -3.04
N THR A 52 -0.32 14.85 -3.01
CA THR A 52 -1.10 15.68 -3.93
C THR A 52 -0.88 17.17 -3.68
N ILE A 53 -0.86 17.60 -2.41
CA ILE A 53 -0.57 19.00 -2.08
C ILE A 53 0.84 19.36 -2.54
N LEU A 54 1.82 18.50 -2.22
CA LEU A 54 3.21 18.74 -2.60
C LEU A 54 3.41 18.67 -4.12
N PHE A 55 2.67 17.85 -4.85
CA PHE A 55 2.71 17.81 -6.31
C PHE A 55 2.38 19.17 -6.93
N LEU A 56 1.43 19.91 -6.36
CA LEU A 56 1.03 21.24 -6.82
C LEU A 56 2.09 22.32 -6.54
N GLY A 57 2.90 22.16 -5.49
CA GLY A 57 3.99 23.08 -5.18
C GLY A 57 4.58 22.93 -3.78
N PRO A 58 5.68 23.64 -3.47
CA PRO A 58 6.22 23.72 -2.11
C PRO A 58 5.25 24.37 -1.14
N ILE A 59 5.31 23.94 0.12
CA ILE A 59 4.59 24.55 1.23
C ILE A 59 5.61 25.12 2.21
N GLN A 60 5.41 26.36 2.63
CA GLN A 60 6.23 26.96 3.67
C GLN A 60 5.52 26.83 5.03
N ILE A 61 6.16 26.13 5.98
CA ILE A 61 5.67 26.01 7.36
C ILE A 61 6.68 26.70 8.28
N GLY A 62 6.36 27.93 8.68
CA GLY A 62 7.29 28.80 9.42
C GLY A 62 8.56 29.05 8.62
N TYR A 63 9.71 28.63 9.15
CA TYR A 63 11.02 28.80 8.53
C TYR A 63 11.47 27.61 7.66
N ARG A 64 10.66 26.55 7.54
CA ARG A 64 11.01 25.33 6.78
C ARG A 64 10.21 25.25 5.49
N LEU A 65 10.91 25.04 4.38
CA LEU A 65 10.31 24.75 3.07
C LEU A 65 10.09 23.24 2.95
N ILE A 66 8.83 22.83 2.91
CA ILE A 66 8.42 21.45 2.62
C ILE A 66 8.22 21.33 1.11
N ASP A 67 9.15 20.65 0.47
CA ASP A 67 9.26 20.61 -0.99
C ASP A 67 9.49 19.16 -1.46
N PHE A 68 10.38 18.95 -2.41
CA PHE A 68 10.53 17.68 -3.12
C PHE A 68 11.01 16.53 -2.22
N HIS A 69 11.87 16.79 -1.22
CA HIS A 69 12.31 15.75 -0.29
C HIS A 69 11.13 15.13 0.49
N SER A 70 10.20 15.95 0.95
CA SER A 70 8.99 15.47 1.63
C SER A 70 8.03 14.80 0.67
N PHE A 71 8.01 15.23 -0.61
CA PHE A 71 7.24 14.57 -1.66
C PHE A 71 7.75 13.15 -1.91
N ILE A 72 9.07 12.94 -1.95
CA ILE A 72 9.67 11.60 -2.05
C ILE A 72 9.24 10.71 -0.89
N VAL A 73 9.31 11.22 0.35
CA VAL A 73 8.96 10.44 1.54
C VAL A 73 7.48 10.04 1.52
N THR A 74 6.59 10.96 1.14
CA THR A 74 5.14 10.68 1.11
C THR A 74 4.75 9.80 -0.07
N GLY A 75 5.38 9.96 -1.23
CA GLY A 75 5.21 9.09 -2.39
C GLY A 75 5.69 7.66 -2.14
N THR A 76 6.86 7.50 -1.52
CA THR A 76 7.36 6.16 -1.13
C THR A 76 6.47 5.50 -0.07
N ALA A 77 5.94 6.28 0.88
CA ALA A 77 4.92 5.80 1.80
C ALA A 77 3.64 5.32 1.08
N MET A 78 3.18 6.00 0.02
CA MET A 78 2.05 5.53 -0.79
C MET A 78 2.34 4.22 -1.51
N ILE A 79 3.55 4.04 -2.05
CA ILE A 79 3.97 2.77 -2.67
C ILE A 79 3.94 1.64 -1.64
N LEU A 80 4.47 1.87 -0.44
CA LEU A 80 4.40 0.89 0.64
C LEU A 80 2.95 0.58 1.02
N ALA A 81 2.11 1.61 1.14
CA ALA A 81 0.72 1.50 1.50
C ALA A 81 -0.09 0.65 0.51
N ILE A 82 0.06 0.88 -0.80
CA ILE A 82 -0.65 0.09 -1.81
C ILE A 82 -0.18 -1.38 -1.79
N ASN A 83 1.10 -1.65 -1.55
CA ASN A 83 1.61 -3.01 -1.37
C ASN A 83 1.00 -3.70 -0.14
N MET A 84 0.90 -2.99 0.99
CA MET A 84 0.26 -3.51 2.21
C MET A 84 -1.22 -3.83 1.98
N ILE A 85 -1.95 -2.94 1.31
CA ILE A 85 -3.37 -3.13 0.97
C ILE A 85 -3.52 -4.34 0.04
N SER A 86 -2.76 -4.41 -1.05
CA SER A 86 -2.78 -5.55 -1.99
C SER A 86 -2.50 -6.87 -1.27
N PHE A 87 -1.46 -6.91 -0.44
CA PHE A 87 -1.08 -8.10 0.31
C PHE A 87 -2.18 -8.55 1.27
N ALA A 88 -2.78 -7.61 2.02
CA ALA A 88 -3.85 -7.90 2.96
C ALA A 88 -5.09 -8.47 2.25
N VAL A 89 -5.47 -7.84 1.13
CA VAL A 89 -6.65 -8.24 0.35
C VAL A 89 -6.44 -9.63 -0.26
N ILE A 90 -5.31 -9.86 -0.94
CA ILE A 90 -4.99 -11.16 -1.56
C ILE A 90 -4.96 -12.27 -0.51
N THR A 91 -4.23 -12.06 0.60
CA THR A 91 -4.09 -13.06 1.65
C THR A 91 -5.43 -13.44 2.27
N ARG A 92 -6.31 -12.46 2.49
CA ARG A 92 -7.64 -12.72 3.06
C ARG A 92 -8.60 -13.41 2.10
N VAL A 93 -8.56 -13.06 0.82
CA VAL A 93 -9.33 -13.75 -0.21
C VAL A 93 -8.88 -15.21 -0.30
N TYR A 94 -7.57 -15.45 -0.36
CA TYR A 94 -7.00 -16.79 -0.34
C TYR A 94 -7.41 -17.58 0.92
N ALA A 95 -7.26 -16.99 2.11
CA ALA A 95 -7.57 -17.65 3.37
C ALA A 95 -9.07 -17.98 3.52
N TYR A 96 -9.97 -17.15 3.00
CA TYR A 96 -11.41 -17.44 2.97
C TYR A 96 -11.72 -18.64 2.08
N TYR A 97 -11.25 -18.63 0.85
CA TYR A 97 -11.49 -19.73 -0.09
C TYR A 97 -10.76 -21.03 0.28
N SER A 98 -9.65 -20.95 1.02
CA SER A 98 -8.95 -22.14 1.55
C SER A 98 -9.59 -22.72 2.81
N GLY A 99 -10.72 -22.15 3.29
CA GLY A 99 -11.40 -22.59 4.51
C GLY A 99 -10.68 -22.22 5.81
N LEU A 100 -9.63 -21.39 5.76
CA LEU A 100 -8.88 -20.95 6.95
C LEU A 100 -9.61 -19.85 7.74
N LEU A 101 -10.48 -19.09 7.08
CA LEU A 101 -11.33 -18.08 7.70
C LEU A 101 -12.78 -18.57 7.74
N PRO A 102 -13.42 -18.62 8.93
CA PRO A 102 -14.80 -19.11 9.07
C PRO A 102 -15.83 -18.14 8.48
N THR A 103 -15.45 -16.87 8.30
CA THR A 103 -16.35 -15.80 7.84
C THR A 103 -15.76 -15.06 6.65
N GLN A 104 -16.67 -14.56 5.80
CA GLN A 104 -16.30 -13.71 4.66
C GLN A 104 -15.58 -12.44 5.15
N PRO A 105 -14.48 -12.01 4.50
CA PRO A 105 -13.83 -10.75 4.80
C PRO A 105 -14.78 -9.54 4.62
N GLU A 106 -14.63 -8.54 5.48
CA GLU A 106 -15.51 -7.35 5.56
C GLU A 106 -15.62 -6.57 4.24
N PHE A 107 -14.59 -6.60 3.41
CA PHE A 107 -14.53 -5.90 2.12
C PHE A 107 -15.11 -6.72 0.95
N PHE A 108 -15.60 -7.94 1.16
CA PHE A 108 -16.22 -8.74 0.09
C PHE A 108 -17.38 -8.06 -0.65
N PRO A 109 -18.25 -7.26 0.01
CA PRO A 109 -19.28 -6.49 -0.69
C PRO A 109 -18.70 -5.54 -1.75
N LEU A 110 -17.47 -5.04 -1.59
CA LEU A 110 -16.82 -4.16 -2.57
C LEU A 110 -16.51 -4.90 -3.87
N PHE A 111 -16.22 -6.20 -3.84
CA PHE A 111 -15.99 -7.01 -5.04
C PHE A 111 -17.23 -7.21 -5.91
N LYS A 112 -18.44 -6.96 -5.38
CA LYS A 112 -19.65 -6.90 -6.22
C LYS A 112 -19.62 -5.71 -7.17
N PHE A 113 -18.93 -4.63 -6.80
CA PHE A 113 -18.80 -3.41 -7.60
C PHE A 113 -17.47 -3.34 -8.34
N PHE A 114 -16.38 -3.84 -7.75
CA PHE A 114 -15.05 -3.93 -8.34
C PHE A 114 -14.82 -5.33 -8.93
N ASN A 115 -15.11 -5.48 -10.23
CA ASN A 115 -14.75 -6.65 -11.00
C ASN A 115 -13.34 -6.48 -11.64
N LEU A 116 -12.80 -7.56 -12.21
CA LEU A 116 -11.50 -7.55 -12.89
C LEU A 116 -11.42 -6.43 -13.93
N GLU A 117 -12.44 -6.31 -14.79
CA GLU A 117 -12.48 -5.33 -15.88
C GLU A 117 -12.37 -3.89 -15.38
N LYS A 118 -13.07 -3.54 -14.29
CA LYS A 118 -12.97 -2.22 -13.66
C LYS A 118 -11.61 -1.98 -13.02
N GLY A 119 -11.05 -3.01 -12.38
CA GLY A 119 -9.69 -2.94 -11.83
C GLY A 119 -8.64 -2.69 -12.92
N LEU A 120 -8.74 -3.40 -14.05
CA LEU A 120 -7.91 -3.21 -15.22
C LEU A 120 -8.13 -1.83 -15.84
N GLY A 121 -9.38 -1.41 -16.03
CA GLY A 121 -9.72 -0.11 -16.60
C GLY A 121 -9.19 1.05 -15.75
N LEU A 122 -9.42 1.01 -14.44
CA LEU A 122 -8.92 2.04 -13.50
C LEU A 122 -7.39 2.06 -13.47
N GLY A 123 -6.76 0.88 -13.34
CA GLY A 123 -5.31 0.79 -13.28
C GLY A 123 -4.64 1.21 -14.58
N PHE A 124 -5.22 0.86 -15.74
CA PHE A 124 -4.73 1.27 -17.05
C PHE A 124 -4.89 2.79 -17.25
N LEU A 125 -6.05 3.35 -16.92
CA LEU A 125 -6.27 4.79 -17.00
C LEU A 125 -5.27 5.56 -16.14
N LEU A 126 -5.05 5.12 -14.90
CA LEU A 126 -4.09 5.75 -14.00
C LEU A 126 -2.65 5.61 -14.51
N PHE A 127 -2.30 4.46 -15.07
CA PHE A 127 -1.00 4.23 -15.70
C PHE A 127 -0.78 5.16 -16.89
N MET A 128 -1.77 5.32 -17.76
CA MET A 128 -1.69 6.20 -18.93
C MET A 128 -1.62 7.68 -18.54
N ILE A 129 -2.35 8.11 -17.49
CA ILE A 129 -2.23 9.46 -16.94
C ILE A 129 -0.81 9.69 -16.41
N GLY A 130 -0.26 8.73 -15.67
CA GLY A 130 1.11 8.81 -15.16
C GLY A 130 2.13 8.90 -16.30
N LEU A 131 2.00 8.04 -17.31
CA LEU A 131 2.86 8.04 -18.49
C LEU A 131 2.78 9.37 -19.24
N ALA A 132 1.57 9.89 -19.49
CA ALA A 132 1.37 11.18 -20.13
C ALA A 132 2.01 12.32 -19.33
N THR A 133 1.95 12.26 -17.99
CA THR A 133 2.57 13.27 -17.11
C THR A 133 4.09 13.23 -17.21
N VAL A 134 4.70 12.04 -17.20
CA VAL A 134 6.16 11.87 -17.37
C VAL A 134 6.61 12.36 -18.75
N VAL A 135 5.91 11.97 -19.82
CA VAL A 135 6.23 12.41 -21.19
C VAL A 135 6.05 13.92 -21.34
N SER A 136 5.00 14.50 -20.73
CA SER A 136 4.82 15.95 -20.73
C SER A 136 5.96 16.66 -20.02
N ALA A 137 6.48 16.09 -18.93
CA ALA A 137 7.65 16.63 -18.24
C ALA A 137 8.91 16.63 -19.11
N THR A 138 9.11 15.64 -19.98
CA THR A 138 10.30 15.59 -20.85
C THR A 138 10.21 16.55 -22.03
N ILE A 139 9.01 16.79 -22.56
CA ILE A 139 8.80 17.60 -23.77
C ILE A 139 8.59 19.08 -23.43
N LEU A 140 7.84 19.38 -22.36
CA LEU A 140 7.40 20.75 -22.05
C LEU A 140 8.32 21.49 -21.09
N SER A 141 9.25 20.81 -20.45
CA SER A 141 10.17 21.46 -19.51
C SER A 141 11.40 22.00 -20.24
N PRO A 142 11.58 23.34 -20.28
CA PRO A 142 12.74 23.94 -20.94
C PRO A 142 14.07 23.54 -20.29
N ASP A 143 14.04 23.16 -19.02
CA ASP A 143 15.21 22.83 -18.21
C ASP A 143 15.26 21.34 -17.79
N PHE A 144 14.65 20.42 -18.57
CA PHE A 144 14.66 18.99 -18.23
C PHE A 144 16.08 18.39 -18.06
N ASN A 145 17.07 19.00 -18.72
CA ASN A 145 18.49 18.66 -18.60
C ASN A 145 19.17 19.21 -17.34
N ALA A 146 18.57 20.20 -16.68
CA ALA A 146 19.11 20.83 -15.48
C ALA A 146 18.65 20.07 -14.23
N ILE A 147 19.60 19.45 -13.53
CA ILE A 147 19.33 18.77 -12.28
C ILE A 147 19.21 19.82 -11.17
N GLY A 148 17.99 20.24 -10.84
CA GLY A 148 17.78 21.13 -9.70
C GLY A 148 16.44 21.86 -9.67
N PHE A 149 15.51 21.35 -8.85
CA PHE A 149 14.35 22.07 -8.29
C PHE A 149 13.34 22.68 -9.27
N ASP A 150 13.13 22.06 -10.41
CA ASP A 150 12.15 22.51 -11.38
C ASP A 150 10.83 21.70 -11.30
N LYS A 151 9.81 22.20 -12.03
CA LYS A 151 8.54 21.51 -12.20
C LYS A 151 8.71 20.10 -12.81
N SER A 152 9.74 19.85 -13.62
CA SER A 152 9.90 18.56 -14.29
C SER A 152 10.13 17.42 -13.30
N ILE A 153 11.00 17.58 -12.31
CA ILE A 153 11.27 16.51 -11.32
C ILE A 153 9.98 16.11 -10.59
N ARG A 154 9.15 17.10 -10.25
CA ARG A 154 7.86 16.88 -9.58
C ARG A 154 6.87 16.14 -10.48
N TRP A 155 6.82 16.49 -11.76
CA TRP A 155 5.97 15.84 -12.74
C TRP A 155 6.42 14.41 -13.04
N VAL A 156 7.74 14.20 -13.18
CA VAL A 156 8.34 12.87 -13.38
C VAL A 156 8.04 11.98 -12.18
N PHE A 157 8.28 12.45 -10.96
CA PHE A 157 8.05 11.66 -9.76
C PHE A 157 6.55 11.38 -9.54
N GLY A 158 5.69 12.41 -9.65
CA GLY A 158 4.25 12.26 -9.51
C GLY A 158 3.63 11.35 -10.58
N GLY A 159 4.08 11.49 -11.84
CA GLY A 159 3.68 10.61 -12.94
C GLY A 159 4.14 9.17 -12.71
N SER A 160 5.37 8.97 -12.26
CA SER A 160 5.91 7.65 -11.92
C SER A 160 5.14 6.98 -10.77
N LEU A 161 4.75 7.75 -9.74
CA LEU A 161 3.88 7.25 -8.66
C LEU A 161 2.54 6.76 -9.21
N ALA A 162 1.89 7.55 -10.08
CA ALA A 162 0.63 7.16 -10.71
C ALA A 162 0.78 5.89 -11.56
N MET A 163 1.87 5.76 -12.33
CA MET A 163 2.19 4.54 -13.07
C MET A 163 2.34 3.32 -12.15
N ILE A 164 3.07 3.45 -11.04
CA ILE A 164 3.25 2.35 -10.08
C ILE A 164 1.92 1.94 -9.45
N ILE A 165 1.11 2.90 -9.00
CA ILE A 165 -0.20 2.61 -8.39
C ILE A 165 -1.14 1.96 -9.42
N GLY A 166 -1.15 2.44 -10.66
CA GLY A 166 -1.95 1.86 -11.74
C GLY A 166 -1.53 0.43 -12.08
N GLY A 167 -0.22 0.21 -12.24
CA GLY A 167 0.35 -1.12 -12.49
C GLY A 167 0.08 -2.09 -11.33
N GLN A 168 0.29 -1.66 -10.09
CA GLN A 168 -0.01 -2.48 -8.90
C GLN A 168 -1.49 -2.84 -8.81
N THR A 169 -2.39 -1.92 -9.19
CA THR A 169 -3.83 -2.17 -9.26
C THR A 169 -4.14 -3.26 -10.27
N ILE A 170 -3.60 -3.17 -11.49
CA ILE A 170 -3.74 -4.18 -12.55
C ILE A 170 -3.28 -5.56 -12.05
N LEU A 171 -2.06 -5.64 -11.51
CA LEU A 171 -1.49 -6.90 -11.01
C LEU A 171 -2.33 -7.51 -9.89
N THR A 172 -2.76 -6.68 -8.94
CA THR A 172 -3.62 -7.12 -7.83
C THR A 172 -4.96 -7.64 -8.34
N SER A 173 -5.60 -6.95 -9.30
CA SER A 173 -6.86 -7.38 -9.90
C SER A 173 -6.73 -8.74 -10.60
N PHE A 174 -5.65 -8.97 -11.34
CA PHE A 174 -5.38 -10.28 -11.96
C PHE A 174 -5.25 -11.39 -10.91
N VAL A 175 -4.45 -11.20 -9.87
CA VAL A 175 -4.28 -12.20 -8.80
C VAL A 175 -5.60 -12.52 -8.10
N LEU A 176 -6.41 -11.51 -7.82
CA LEU A 176 -7.71 -11.71 -7.17
C LEU A 176 -8.69 -12.47 -8.08
N SER A 177 -8.66 -12.19 -9.39
CA SER A 177 -9.49 -12.91 -10.36
C SER A 177 -9.09 -14.38 -10.49
N THR A 178 -7.79 -14.69 -10.55
CA THR A 178 -7.33 -16.08 -10.66
C THR A 178 -7.67 -16.91 -9.42
N LEU A 179 -7.57 -16.31 -8.22
CA LEU A 179 -8.00 -16.95 -6.97
C LEU A 179 -9.51 -17.23 -6.96
N GLY A 180 -10.33 -16.27 -7.41
CA GLY A 180 -11.79 -16.44 -7.46
C GLY A 180 -12.27 -17.51 -8.45
N ILE A 181 -11.62 -17.62 -9.61
CA ILE A 181 -11.98 -18.61 -10.65
C ILE A 181 -11.65 -20.03 -10.18
N ASN A 182 -10.45 -20.27 -9.64
CA ASN A 182 -10.03 -21.61 -9.26
C ASN A 182 -10.82 -22.19 -8.08
N LEU A 183 -11.17 -21.34 -7.10
CA LEU A 183 -11.79 -21.82 -5.85
C LEU A 183 -13.32 -21.94 -5.97
N SER A 184 -13.95 -21.22 -6.91
CA SER A 184 -15.36 -21.46 -7.26
C SER A 184 -15.57 -22.75 -8.05
N ALA A 185 -14.56 -23.20 -8.81
CA ALA A 185 -14.59 -24.47 -9.55
C ALA A 185 -14.44 -25.71 -8.65
N GLN A 186 -13.80 -25.59 -7.47
CA GLN A 186 -13.61 -26.70 -6.53
C GLN A 186 -14.81 -26.98 -5.61
N HIS A 187 -15.78 -26.06 -5.54
CA HIS A 187 -17.00 -26.21 -4.73
C HIS A 187 -18.25 -26.58 -5.56
N ARG A 188 -18.07 -27.00 -6.81
CA ARG A 188 -19.09 -27.65 -7.63
C ARG A 188 -18.71 -29.12 -7.81
#